data_AF-A0A2H5X5S5-F1
#
_entry.id   AF-A0A2H5X5S5-F1
#
_cell.length_a   1.000
_cell.length_b   1.000
_cell.length_c   1.000
_cell.angle_alpha   90.00
_cell.angle_beta   90.00
_cell.angle_gamma   90.00
#
_symmetry.space_group_name_H-M   'P 1'
#
loop_
_entity.id
_entity.type
_entity.pdbx_description
1 polymer ?
#
loop_
_entity_poly.entity_id
_entity_poly.type
_entity_poly.pdbx_seq_one_letter_code
_entity_poly.pdbx_strand_id
1 'polypeptide(L)'
;MPATKEANSSKSDSLPDIDVYFDRFSSLQYEAVQTALKHKLNSKLLDDYIMLLKAPSLSSLQTLSYDHFRAKLLDSIAPQVHLARSMGFSIGWVYANDLQVTQES
;
A
#
# COMPACT_ATOMS: atom_id res chain seq x y z
N MET A 1 -1.60 9.12 16.04
CA MET A 1 -0.57 9.14 17.09
C MET A 1 0.78 8.79 16.46
N PRO A 2 1.90 9.47 16.78
CA PRO A 2 3.19 9.17 16.17
C PRO A 2 3.79 7.91 16.80
N ALA A 3 4.34 7.02 15.97
CA ALA A 3 5.02 5.82 16.42
C ALA A 3 6.27 6.17 17.24
N THR A 4 6.50 5.46 18.35
CA THR A 4 7.64 5.65 19.24
C THR A 4 8.96 5.36 18.52
N LYS A 5 10.02 6.07 18.93
CA LYS A 5 11.38 6.00 18.35
C LYS A 5 11.95 4.58 18.35
N GLU A 6 11.55 3.75 19.32
CA GLU A 6 11.93 2.34 19.44
C GLU A 6 11.33 1.46 18.33
N ALA A 7 10.09 1.74 17.91
CA ALA A 7 9.47 1.08 16.76
C ALA A 7 10.13 1.46 15.42
N ASN A 8 10.84 2.59 15.36
CA ASN A 8 11.60 3.03 14.19
C ASN A 8 13.02 2.43 14.16
N SER A 9 13.64 2.19 15.33
CA SER A 9 14.98 1.62 15.42
C SER A 9 15.04 0.09 15.27
N SER A 10 13.99 -0.65 15.65
CA SER A 10 13.88 -2.10 15.34
C SER A 10 13.36 -2.40 13.92
N LYS A 11 13.04 -1.35 13.14
CA LYS A 11 12.47 -1.42 11.78
C LYS A 11 13.52 -1.53 10.68
N SER A 12 14.80 -1.61 11.03
CA SER A 12 15.89 -1.36 10.09
C SER A 12 15.95 -2.37 8.93
N ASP A 13 15.43 -3.58 9.10
CA ASP A 13 15.46 -4.63 8.06
C ASP A 13 14.19 -5.51 8.03
N SER A 14 13.05 -5.03 8.53
CA SER A 14 11.83 -5.84 8.59
C SER A 14 10.70 -5.26 7.74
N LEU A 15 10.30 -5.98 6.70
CA LEU A 15 9.11 -5.64 5.91
C LEU A 15 7.85 -6.05 6.69
N PRO A 16 6.83 -5.17 6.71
CA PRO A 16 5.52 -5.53 7.22
C PRO A 16 4.96 -6.70 6.43
N ASP A 17 4.19 -7.56 7.11
CA ASP A 17 3.55 -8.68 6.45
C ASP A 17 2.58 -8.17 5.38
N ILE A 18 2.87 -8.52 4.12
CA ILE A 18 2.08 -8.02 3.00
C ILE A 18 0.67 -8.62 3.02
N ASP A 19 0.50 -9.85 3.50
CA ASP A 19 -0.81 -10.50 3.57
C ASP A 19 -1.72 -9.78 4.58
N VAL A 20 -1.14 -9.33 5.70
CA VAL A 20 -1.86 -8.62 6.78
C VAL A 20 -2.19 -7.18 6.43
N TYR A 21 -1.24 -6.44 5.84
CA TYR A 21 -1.37 -4.99 5.67
C TYR A 21 -1.79 -4.54 4.28
N PHE A 22 -1.60 -5.37 3.25
CA PHE A 22 -1.86 -4.96 1.87
C PHE A 22 -3.33 -4.65 1.63
N ASP A 23 -4.24 -5.35 2.28
CA ASP A 23 -5.67 -5.12 2.11
C ASP A 23 -6.05 -3.69 2.52
N ARG A 24 -5.77 -3.32 3.78
CA ARG A 24 -5.99 -1.96 4.31
C ARG A 24 -5.18 -0.89 3.57
N PHE A 25 -3.97 -1.21 3.14
CA PHE A 25 -3.16 -0.29 2.34
C PHE A 25 -3.82 -0.01 0.98
N SER A 26 -4.25 -1.06 0.29
CA SER A 26 -4.86 -0.96 -1.03
C SER A 26 -6.19 -0.21 -0.99
N SER A 27 -7.02 -0.43 0.05
CA SER A 27 -8.28 0.31 0.22
C SER A 27 -8.04 1.80 0.43
N LEU A 28 -7.10 2.16 1.31
CA LEU A 28 -6.75 3.55 1.59
C LEU A 28 -6.20 4.27 0.35
N GLN A 29 -5.31 3.62 -0.41
CA GLN A 29 -4.78 4.20 -1.64
C GLN A 29 -5.86 4.37 -2.70
N TYR A 30 -6.77 3.40 -2.83
CA TYR A 30 -7.89 3.51 -3.75
C TYR A 30 -8.79 4.71 -3.41
N GLU A 31 -9.16 4.86 -2.14
CA GLU A 31 -9.96 6.00 -1.69
C GLU A 31 -9.25 7.34 -1.92
N ALA A 32 -7.94 7.41 -1.65
CA ALA A 32 -7.14 8.61 -1.88
C ALA A 32 -7.13 8.99 -3.38
N VAL A 33 -6.92 8.01 -4.27
CA VAL A 33 -6.90 8.23 -5.72
C VAL A 33 -8.28 8.65 -6.24
N GLN A 34 -9.35 7.98 -5.84
CA GLN A 34 -10.72 8.34 -6.22
C GLN A 34 -11.10 9.74 -5.75
N THR A 35 -10.66 10.12 -4.54
CA THR A 35 -10.84 11.46 -3.99
C THR A 35 -10.05 12.50 -4.78
N ALA A 36 -8.78 12.21 -5.11
CA ALA A 36 -7.95 13.11 -5.91
C ALA A 36 -8.53 13.32 -7.31
N LEU A 37 -9.04 12.27 -7.96
CA LEU A 37 -9.73 12.34 -9.24
C LEU A 37 -11.00 13.19 -9.16
N LYS A 38 -11.84 12.96 -8.15
CA LYS A 38 -13.10 13.68 -7.96
C LYS A 38 -12.89 15.19 -7.76
N HIS A 39 -11.87 15.56 -7.00
CA HIS A 39 -11.55 16.96 -6.71
C HIS A 39 -10.54 17.58 -7.70
N LYS A 40 -10.11 16.82 -8.73
CA LYS A 40 -9.06 17.22 -9.68
C LYS A 40 -7.80 17.74 -8.97
N LEU A 41 -7.46 17.11 -7.85
CA LEU A 41 -6.32 17.49 -7.02
C LEU A 41 -5.03 16.94 -7.63
N ASN A 42 -4.01 17.79 -7.65
CA ASN A 42 -2.60 17.44 -7.85
C ASN A 42 -2.35 16.48 -9.03
N SER A 43 -2.31 17.05 -10.24
CA SER A 43 -2.07 16.32 -11.49
C SER A 43 -0.81 15.45 -11.48
N LYS A 44 0.22 15.84 -10.73
CA LYS A 44 1.48 15.09 -10.63
C LYS A 44 1.29 13.76 -9.89
N LEU A 45 0.60 13.77 -8.74
CA LEU A 45 0.31 12.56 -7.99
C LEU A 45 -0.49 11.56 -8.84
N LEU A 46 -1.46 12.08 -9.59
CA LEU A 46 -2.27 11.29 -10.51
C LEU A 46 -1.44 10.68 -11.66
N ASP A 47 -0.46 11.43 -12.17
CA ASP A 47 0.49 10.96 -13.20
C ASP A 47 1.39 9.82 -12.68
N ASP A 48 1.90 9.95 -11.45
CA ASP A 48 2.66 8.89 -10.78
C ASP A 48 1.80 7.61 -10.67
N TYR A 49 0.52 7.73 -10.35
CA TYR A 49 -0.42 6.59 -10.30
C TYR A 49 -0.70 5.98 -11.68
N ILE A 50 -0.78 6.78 -12.74
CA ILE A 50 -0.90 6.28 -14.11
C ILE A 50 0.31 5.40 -14.45
N MET A 51 1.51 5.88 -14.15
CA MET A 51 2.75 5.16 -14.41
C MET A 51 2.86 3.89 -13.56
N LEU A 52 2.54 3.98 -12.26
CA LEU A 52 2.63 2.89 -11.31
C LEU A 52 1.65 1.74 -11.61
N LEU A 53 0.42 2.08 -12.01
CA LEU A 53 -0.64 1.12 -12.35
C LEU A 53 -0.61 0.71 -13.83
N LYS A 54 0.27 1.32 -14.64
CA LYS A 54 0.32 1.18 -16.10
C LYS A 54 -1.07 1.43 -16.72
N ALA A 55 -1.77 2.44 -16.21
CA ALA A 55 -3.08 2.82 -16.72
C ALA A 55 -2.90 3.59 -18.06
N PRO A 56 -3.78 3.41 -19.05
CA PRO A 56 -3.62 4.09 -20.34
C PRO A 56 -4.02 5.58 -20.27
N SER A 57 -4.80 6.00 -19.27
CA SER A 57 -5.24 7.39 -19.10
C SER A 57 -5.85 7.64 -17.71
N LEU A 58 -6.00 8.92 -17.34
CA LEU A 58 -6.73 9.33 -16.14
C LEU A 58 -8.18 8.82 -16.09
N SER A 59 -8.87 8.84 -17.23
CA SER A 59 -10.25 8.34 -17.33
C SER A 59 -10.34 6.86 -17.02
N SER A 60 -9.32 6.08 -17.38
CA SER A 60 -9.25 4.65 -17.08
C SER A 60 -8.98 4.38 -15.60
N LEU A 61 -8.32 5.32 -14.92
CA LEU A 61 -8.09 5.30 -13.48
C LEU A 61 -9.39 5.59 -12.72
N GLN A 62 -10.23 6.49 -13.23
CA GLN A 62 -11.53 6.83 -12.65
C GLN A 62 -12.55 5.70 -12.74
N THR A 63 -12.53 4.91 -13.81
CA THR A 63 -13.43 3.77 -14.00
C THR A 63 -12.85 2.45 -13.48
N LEU A 64 -11.65 2.47 -12.92
CA LEU A 64 -10.98 1.28 -12.41
C LEU A 64 -11.72 0.75 -11.18
N SER A 65 -12.14 -0.51 -11.26
CA SER A 65 -12.69 -1.21 -10.09
C SER A 65 -11.61 -1.39 -9.03
N TYR A 66 -11.99 -1.38 -7.76
CA TYR A 66 -11.09 -1.64 -6.63
C TYR A 66 -10.28 -2.95 -6.80
N ASP A 67 -10.91 -4.04 -7.26
CA ASP A 67 -10.24 -5.33 -7.43
C ASP A 67 -9.07 -5.26 -8.43
N HIS A 68 -9.32 -4.66 -9.61
CA HIS A 68 -8.28 -4.40 -10.60
C HIS A 68 -7.20 -3.44 -10.08
N PHE A 69 -7.58 -2.40 -9.33
CA PHE A 69 -6.61 -1.49 -8.70
C PHE A 69 -5.70 -2.25 -7.73
N ARG A 70 -6.28 -3.06 -6.85
CA ARG A 70 -5.58 -3.89 -5.87
C ARG A 70 -4.62 -4.86 -6.56
N ALA A 71 -5.07 -5.55 -7.61
CA ALA A 71 -4.22 -6.47 -8.37
C ALA A 71 -3.03 -5.74 -9.03
N LYS A 72 -3.27 -4.59 -9.66
CA LYS A 72 -2.21 -3.77 -10.29
C LYS A 72 -1.23 -3.20 -9.29
N LEU A 73 -1.72 -2.74 -8.15
CA LEU A 73 -0.88 -2.24 -7.05
C LEU A 73 0.02 -3.37 -6.52
N LEU A 74 -0.52 -4.57 -6.36
CA LEU A 74 0.23 -5.74 -5.92
C LEU A 74 1.32 -6.12 -6.92
N ASP A 75 1.00 -6.18 -8.22
CA ASP A 75 1.96 -6.46 -9.30
C ASP A 75 3.15 -5.48 -9.30
N SER A 76 2.88 -4.21 -8.95
CA SER A 76 3.90 -3.17 -8.91
C SER A 76 4.84 -3.30 -7.70
N ILE A 77 4.32 -3.65 -6.52
CA ILE A 77 5.11 -3.73 -5.29
C ILE A 77 5.71 -5.12 -5.04
N ALA A 78 5.11 -6.19 -5.56
CA ALA A 78 5.59 -7.57 -5.43
C ALA A 78 7.08 -7.75 -5.80
N PRO A 79 7.59 -7.21 -6.92
CA PRO A 79 9.02 -7.32 -7.22
C PRO A 79 9.90 -6.60 -6.20
N GLN A 80 9.46 -5.46 -5.66
CA GLN A 80 10.20 -4.72 -4.63
C GLN A 80 10.28 -5.53 -3.33
N VAL A 81 9.18 -6.17 -2.95
CA VAL A 81 9.12 -7.08 -1.78
C VAL A 81 10.02 -8.30 -1.99
N HIS A 82 10.01 -8.88 -3.19
CA HIS A 82 10.86 -10.01 -3.52
C HIS A 82 12.35 -9.64 -3.49
N LEU A 83 12.72 -8.46 -3.99
CA LEU A 83 14.08 -7.93 -3.91
C LEU A 83 14.51 -7.72 -2.46
N ALA A 84 13.66 -7.11 -1.64
CA ALA A 84 13.96 -6.91 -0.23
C ALA A 84 14.15 -8.25 0.50
N ARG A 85 13.29 -9.23 0.25
CA ARG A 85 13.46 -10.60 0.76
C ARG A 85 14.80 -11.21 0.32
N SER A 86 15.17 -11.03 -0.94
CA SER A 86 16.43 -11.55 -1.51
C SER A 86 17.67 -10.86 -0.91
N MET A 87 17.53 -9.60 -0.49
CA MET A 87 18.59 -8.82 0.18
C MET A 87 18.73 -9.16 1.68
N GLY A 88 17.95 -10.11 2.21
CA GLY A 88 18.04 -10.55 3.61
C GLY A 88 17.14 -9.77 4.56
N PHE A 89 16.23 -8.94 4.05
CA PHE A 89 15.24 -8.31 4.91
C PHE A 89 14.30 -9.38 5.51
N SER A 90 14.05 -9.27 6.81
CA SER A 90 13.07 -10.07 7.52
C SER A 90 11.66 -9.70 7.05
N ILE A 91 10.81 -10.69 6.85
CA ILE A 91 9.41 -10.51 6.43
C ILE A 91 8.48 -10.96 7.57
N GLY A 92 7.23 -10.50 7.56
CA GLY A 92 6.24 -10.95 8.54
C GLY A 92 6.17 -10.09 9.79
N TRP A 93 6.66 -8.86 9.75
CA TRP A 93 6.49 -7.95 10.87
C TRP A 93 5.02 -7.54 10.98
N VAL A 94 4.41 -7.89 12.11
CA VAL A 94 3.06 -7.47 12.49
C VAL A 94 3.18 -6.61 13.74
N TYR A 95 2.57 -5.43 13.70
CA TYR A 95 2.49 -4.55 14.84
C TYR A 95 1.63 -5.20 15.94
N ALA A 96 2.22 -5.43 17.11
CA ALA A 96 1.60 -6.17 18.22
C ALA A 96 0.23 -5.62 18.68
N ASN A 97 -0.06 -4.33 18.45
CA ASN A 97 -1.34 -3.73 18.80
C ASN A 97 -2.48 -4.05 17.81
N ASP A 98 -2.17 -4.63 16.65
CA ASP A 98 -3.17 -5.02 15.64
C ASP A 98 -3.77 -6.41 15.93
N LEU A 99 -3.07 -7.24 16.72
CA LEU A 99 -3.55 -8.56 17.17
C LEU A 99 -4.52 -8.50 18.36
N GLN A 100 -4.70 -7.33 19.00
CA GLN A 100 -5.61 -7.16 20.14
C GLN A 100 -7.03 -6.71 19.74
N VAL A 101 -7.29 -6.44 18.46
CA VAL A 101 -8.61 -5.96 17.99
C VAL A 101 -9.52 -7.12 17.55
N THR A 102 -9.00 -8.33 17.41
CA THR A 102 -9.78 -9.51 16.94
C THR A 102 -10.28 -10.42 18.06
N GLN A 103 -10.17 -9.99 19.33
CA GLN A 103 -10.73 -10.72 20.47
C GLN A 103 -11.58 -9.82 21.37
N GLU A 104 -12.62 -9.18 20.81
CA GLU A 104 -13.77 -8.74 21.60
C GLU A 104 -15.01 -8.66 20.69
N SER A 105 -15.77 -9.75 20.63
CA SER A 105 -17.21 -9.83 20.29
C SER A 105 -17.76 -11.15 20.80
#